data_AF-A0A7D7KZ48-F1
#
_entry.id   AF-A0A7D7KZ48-F1
#
_cell.length_a   1.000
_cell.length_b   1.000
_cell.length_c   1.000
_cell.angle_alpha   90.00
_cell.angle_beta   90.00
_cell.angle_gamma   90.00
#
_symmetry.space_group_name_H-M   'P 1'
#
loop_
_entity.id
_entity.type
_entity.pdbx_description
1 polymer ?
#
loop_
_entity_poly.entity_id
_entity_poly.type
_entity_poly.pdbx_seq_one_letter_code
_entity_poly.pdbx_strand_id
1 'polypeptide(L)' 'MGSGQAPVKRYNRQLRDLIAAGKATPSWIVSHEISLDQAADAYKNFDARSEGWTKVLIKPGMSTEKKAS' A
#
# COMPACT_ATOMS: atom_id res chain seq x y z
N MET A 1 -17.83 -19.73 3.50
CA MET A 1 -17.04 -18.57 3.00
C MET A 1 -16.57 -17.80 4.23
N GLY A 2 -15.26 -17.57 4.38
CA GLY A 2 -14.66 -17.16 5.65
C GLY A 2 -15.19 -15.81 6.16
N SER A 3 -16.10 -15.86 7.13
CA SER A 3 -16.66 -14.69 7.80
C SER A 3 -15.85 -14.38 9.05
N GLY A 4 -15.02 -13.34 8.99
CA GLY A 4 -14.25 -12.85 10.14
C GLY A 4 -13.08 -11.96 9.74
N GLN A 5 -12.63 -11.12 10.67
CA GLN A 5 -11.37 -10.39 10.50
C GLN A 5 -10.20 -11.38 10.49
N ALA A 6 -9.23 -11.18 9.61
CA ALA A 6 -8.02 -12.00 9.59
C ALA A 6 -7.28 -11.87 10.94
N PRO A 7 -6.78 -12.98 11.55
CA PRO A 7 -6.06 -12.91 12.81
C PRO A 7 -4.62 -12.43 12.61
N VAL A 8 -4.47 -11.13 12.30
CA VAL A 8 -3.20 -10.49 11.91
C VAL A 8 -2.08 -10.78 12.90
N LYS A 9 -2.33 -10.68 14.21
CA LYS A 9 -1.33 -10.92 15.27
C LYS A 9 -0.74 -12.34 15.22
N ARG A 10 -1.50 -13.33 14.75
CA ARG A 10 -1.04 -14.72 14.63
C ARG A 10 0.02 -14.86 13.52
N TYR A 11 -0.18 -14.18 12.40
CA TYR A 11 0.65 -14.36 11.21
C TYR A 11 1.74 -13.29 11.03
N ASN A 12 1.55 -12.10 11.62
CA ASN A 12 2.44 -10.95 11.37
C ASN A 12 3.91 -11.24 11.71
N ARG A 13 4.19 -11.96 12.80
CA ARG A 13 5.58 -12.31 13.18
C ARG A 13 6.24 -13.18 12.12
N GLN A 14 5.59 -14.28 11.72
CA GLN A 14 6.11 -15.19 10.72
C GLN A 14 6.30 -14.49 9.36
N LEU A 15 5.32 -13.70 8.92
CA LEU A 15 5.39 -12.97 7.65
C LEU A 15 6.52 -11.94 7.66
N ARG A 16 6.68 -11.20 8.76
CA ARG A 16 7.82 -10.28 8.96
C ARG A 16 9.15 -11.03 8.89
N ASP A 17 9.26 -12.18 9.54
CA ASP A 17 10.51 -12.95 9.56
C ASP A 17 10.88 -13.49 8.17
N LEU A 18 9.88 -13.82 7.33
CA LEU A 18 10.11 -14.15 5.92
C LEU A 18 10.67 -12.96 5.14
N ILE A 19 10.16 -11.75 5.38
CA ILE A 19 10.68 -10.52 4.75
C ILE A 19 12.11 -10.24 5.22
N ALA A 20 12.35 -10.30 6.54
CA ALA A 20 13.66 -10.06 7.14
C ALA A 20 14.72 -11.07 6.67
N ALA A 21 14.33 -12.32 6.43
CA ALA A 21 15.20 -13.36 5.89
C ALA A 21 15.35 -13.31 4.35
N GLY A 22 14.79 -12.30 3.67
CA GLY A 22 14.86 -12.16 2.20
C GLY A 22 14.04 -13.19 1.43
N LYS A 23 13.15 -13.93 2.09
CA LYS A 23 12.31 -14.97 1.48
C LYS A 23 11.02 -14.41 0.85
N ALA A 24 10.68 -13.15 1.15
CA ALA A 24 9.52 -12.47 0.60
C ALA A 24 9.78 -10.98 0.40
N THR A 25 9.42 -10.45 -0.76
CA THR A 25 9.59 -9.03 -1.13
C THR A 25 8.24 -8.45 -1.54
N PRO A 26 7.34 -8.12 -0.61
CA PRO A 26 5.96 -7.77 -0.92
C PRO A 26 5.80 -6.43 -1.67
N SER A 27 6.88 -5.66 -1.85
CA SER A 27 6.84 -4.39 -2.57
C SER A 27 6.39 -4.55 -4.03
N TRP A 28 6.52 -5.73 -4.65
CA TRP A 28 6.08 -5.95 -6.04
C TRP A 28 4.59 -5.68 -6.27
N ILE A 29 3.74 -5.81 -5.23
CA ILE A 29 2.30 -5.56 -5.36
C ILE A 29 1.96 -4.07 -5.27
N VAL A 30 2.86 -3.24 -4.75
CA VAL A 30 2.65 -1.80 -4.58
C VAL A 30 2.69 -1.17 -5.96
N SER A 31 1.57 -0.57 -6.37
CA SER A 31 1.51 0.11 -7.67
C SER A 31 1.84 1.59 -7.58
N HIS A 32 1.58 2.25 -6.44
CA HIS A 32 1.87 3.67 -6.25
C HIS A 32 2.33 3.98 -4.83
N GLU A 33 3.26 4.93 -4.72
CA GLU A 33 3.62 5.60 -3.47
C GLU A 33 3.32 7.09 -3.63
N ILE A 34 2.57 7.67 -2.70
CA ILE A 34 2.05 9.05 -2.83
C ILE A 34 2.24 9.88 -1.56
N SER A 35 2.22 11.20 -1.70
CA SER A 35 2.10 12.12 -0.56
C SER A 35 0.70 12.08 0.04
N LEU A 36 0.55 12.65 1.24
CA LEU A 36 -0.75 12.76 1.89
C LEU A 36 -1.74 13.62 1.09
N ASP A 37 -1.26 14.66 0.41
CA ASP A 37 -2.09 15.58 -0.39
C ASP A 37 -2.76 14.89 -1.59
N GLN A 38 -2.19 13.78 -2.08
CA GLN A 38 -2.72 13.00 -3.20
C GLN A 38 -3.72 11.92 -2.75
N ALA A 39 -3.99 11.78 -1.45
CA ALA A 39 -4.81 10.70 -0.91
C ALA A 39 -6.22 10.68 -1.52
N ALA A 40 -6.86 11.84 -1.69
CA ALA A 40 -8.22 11.93 -2.22
C ALA A 40 -8.34 11.33 -3.64
N ASP A 41 -7.39 11.64 -4.51
CA ASP A 41 -7.39 11.11 -5.88
C ASP A 41 -7.00 9.63 -5.91
N ALA A 42 -6.13 9.19 -4.99
CA ALA A 42 -5.84 7.77 -4.86
C ALA A 42 -7.03 6.94 -4.41
N TYR A 43 -7.85 7.45 -3.48
CA TYR A 43 -9.09 6.79 -3.08
C TYR A 43 -10.06 6.67 -4.27
N LYS A 44 -10.23 7.72 -5.08
CA LYS A 44 -11.11 7.68 -6.28
C LYS A 44 -10.67 6.60 -7.27
N ASN A 45 -9.38 6.54 -7.61
CA ASN A 45 -8.88 5.57 -8.58
C ASN A 45 -8.91 4.13 -8.03
N PHE A 46 -8.61 3.94 -6.75
CA PHE A 46 -8.69 2.64 -6.10
C PHE A 46 -10.14 2.11 -6.06
N ASP A 47 -11.09 2.98 -5.73
CA ASP A 47 -12.53 2.64 -5.70
C ASP A 47 -13.07 2.32 -7.10
N ALA A 48 -12.70 3.14 -8.10
CA ALA A 48 -13.05 2.93 -9.50
C ALA A 48 -12.35 1.71 -10.15
N ARG A 49 -11.40 1.09 -9.44
CA ARG A 49 -10.53 0.01 -9.96
C ARG A 49 -9.87 0.39 -11.28
N SER A 50 -9.41 1.64 -11.38
CA SER A 50 -8.70 2.14 -12.55
C SER A 50 -7.51 1.23 -12.89
N GLU A 51 -7.22 1.08 -14.18
CA GLU A 51 -6.09 0.26 -14.62
C GLU A 51 -4.77 0.73 -13.96
N GLY A 52 -4.00 -0.23 -13.42
CA GLY A 52 -2.76 0.05 -12.67
C GLY A 52 -2.94 0.42 -11.19
N TRP A 53 -4.18 0.57 -10.69
CA TRP A 53 -4.42 0.93 -9.28
C TRP A 53 -4.76 -0.30 -8.43
N THR A 54 -3.74 -0.92 -7.81
CA THR A 54 -3.89 -2.17 -7.05
C THR A 54 -3.53 -2.03 -5.57
N LYS A 55 -2.41 -1.36 -5.26
CA LYS A 55 -2.01 -1.11 -3.87
C LYS A 55 -1.28 0.21 -3.78
N VAL A 56 -1.90 1.16 -3.10
CA VAL A 56 -1.33 2.50 -2.85
C VAL A 56 -0.76 2.56 -1.45
N LEU A 57 0.46 3.10 -1.32
CA LEU A 57 1.06 3.46 -0.04
C LEU A 57 1.10 4.98 0.11
N ILE A 58 0.47 5.48 1.16
CA ILE A 58 0.58 6.90 1.53
C ILE A 58 1.82 7.05 2.40
N LYS A 59 2.75 7.92 1.99
CA LYS A 59 3.95 8.29 2.75
C LYS A 59 3.76 9.71 3.30
N PRO A 60 3.34 9.89 4.57
CA PRO A 60 3.00 11.22 5.10
C PRO A 60 4.16 12.22 5.14
N GLY A 61 5.40 11.73 5.19
CA GLY A 61 6.61 12.56 5.13
C GLY A 61 7.09 12.88 3.70
N MET A 62 6.41 12.37 2.66
CA MET A 62 6.70 12.71 1.28
C MET A 62 6.05 14.05 0.96
N SER A 63 6.85 15.09 0.74
CA SER A 63 6.37 16.34 0.17
C SER A 63 6.35 16.24 -1.35
N THR A 64 5.18 16.38 -1.95
CA THR A 64 5.10 16.74 -3.36
C THR A 64 5.41 18.23 -3.44
N GLU A 65 6.66 18.59 -3.73
CA GLU A 65 6.94 19.95 -4.21
C GLU A 65 6.05 20.16 -5.44
N LYS A 66 5.04 21.03 -5.32
CA LYS A 66 4.32 21.51 -6.48
C LYS A 66 5.33 22.22 -7.37
N LYS A 67 5.91 21.52 -8.36
CA LYS A 67 6.39 22.19 -9.56
C LYS A 67 5.15 22.79 -10.22
N ALA A 68 4.89 24.05 -9.88
CA ALA A 68 4.05 24.90 -10.68
C ALA A 68 4.65 24.95 -12.09
N SER A 69 3.89 24.55 -13.08
CA SER A 69 4.08 24.89 -14.49
C SER A 69 2.77 25.45 -15.00
#